data_AF-A0A932J4X8-F1
#
_entry.id   AF-A0A932J4X8-F1
#
_cell.length_a   1.000
_cell.length_b   1.000
_cell.length_c   1.000
_cell.angle_alpha   90.00
_cell.angle_beta   90.00
_cell.angle_gamma   90.00
#
_symmetry.space_group_name_H-M   'P 1'
#
loop_
_entity.id
_entity.type
_entity.pdbx_description
1 polymer ?
#
loop_
_entity_poly.entity_id
_entity_poly.type
_entity_poly.pdbx_seq_one_letter_code
_entity_poly.pdbx_strand_id
1 'polypeptide(L)'
;ARRENMEAKVFGGGAVLRGFTAINVGERNAEFVLKYLKAEKMRITAEDLNDVYPRKVYFFPRTGKVLVKKLMQVHNDTLAKREQDYASKLKTNTVSGDVELF
;
A
#
# COMPACT_ATOMS: atom_id res chain seq x y z
N ALA A 1 4.04 21.28 -24.16
CA ALA A 1 3.21 21.83 -23.05
C ALA A 1 4.13 22.50 -22.04
N ARG A 2 3.77 23.68 -21.50
CA ARG A 2 4.54 24.31 -20.42
C ARG A 2 4.19 23.62 -19.10
N ARG A 3 5.19 23.29 -18.28
CA ARG A 3 5.01 22.59 -16.99
C ARG A 3 4.10 23.36 -16.03
N GLU A 4 4.13 24.68 -16.13
CA GLU A 4 3.30 25.65 -15.40
C GLU A 4 1.78 25.43 -15.58
N ASN A 5 1.39 24.90 -16.74
CA ASN A 5 -0.01 24.66 -17.10
C ASN A 5 -0.46 23.23 -16.75
N MET A 6 0.41 22.43 -16.12
CA MET A 6 0.09 21.07 -15.72
C MET A 6 -0.48 21.05 -14.30
N GLU A 7 -1.50 20.22 -14.13
CA GLU A 7 -2.13 19.95 -12.85
C GLU A 7 -1.87 18.50 -12.45
N ALA A 8 -1.60 18.29 -11.16
CA ALA A 8 -1.37 16.97 -10.59
C ALA A 8 -2.48 16.60 -9.62
N LYS A 9 -2.82 15.31 -9.58
CA LYS A 9 -3.72 14.73 -8.58
C LYS A 9 -3.06 13.48 -8.02
N VAL A 10 -2.91 13.40 -6.71
CA VAL A 10 -2.03 12.42 -6.06
C VAL A 10 -2.83 11.54 -5.11
N PHE A 11 -2.77 10.22 -5.28
CA PHE A 11 -3.55 9.28 -4.47
C PHE A 11 -2.68 8.07 -4.10
N GLY A 12 -2.81 7.55 -2.88
CA GLY A 12 -2.13 6.34 -2.44
C GLY A 12 -1.23 6.52 -1.21
N GLY A 13 0.00 5.99 -1.26
CA GLY A 13 0.93 6.06 -0.13
C GLY A 13 0.53 5.25 1.11
N GLY A 14 -0.47 4.37 0.99
CA GLY A 14 -1.01 3.63 2.13
C GLY A 14 -0.17 2.42 2.57
N ALA A 15 -0.10 2.19 3.87
CA ALA A 15 0.60 1.03 4.47
C ALA A 15 -0.38 -0.15 4.64
N VAL A 16 -0.65 -0.83 3.53
CA VAL A 16 -1.76 -1.80 3.43
C VAL A 16 -1.39 -3.23 3.88
N LEU A 17 -0.12 -3.59 3.83
CA LEU A 17 0.37 -4.95 4.15
C LEU A 17 0.87 -5.00 5.60
N ARG A 18 0.13 -5.67 6.48
CA ARG A 18 0.56 -5.94 7.85
C ARG A 18 1.79 -6.86 7.81
N GLY A 19 2.90 -6.43 8.41
CA GLY A 19 4.18 -7.18 8.43
C GLY A 19 5.33 -6.53 7.64
N PHE A 20 5.05 -5.58 6.75
CA PHE A 20 6.06 -4.77 6.04
C PHE A 20 6.36 -3.44 6.77
N THR A 21 6.32 -3.44 8.10
CA THR A 21 6.51 -2.23 8.93
C THR A 21 7.94 -1.69 8.91
N ALA A 22 8.92 -2.49 8.48
CA ALA A 22 10.33 -2.09 8.48
C ALA A 22 10.67 -1.02 7.42
N ILE A 23 9.85 -0.85 6.39
CA ILE A 23 10.07 0.17 5.36
C ILE A 23 8.74 0.85 5.03
N ASN A 24 8.54 2.07 5.53
CA ASN A 24 7.38 2.90 5.22
C ASN A 24 7.47 3.46 3.78
N VAL A 25 7.44 2.58 2.78
CA VAL A 25 7.57 2.91 1.35
C VAL A 25 6.45 3.85 0.91
N GLY A 26 5.24 3.64 1.42
CA GLY A 26 4.07 4.46 1.12
C GLY A 26 4.29 5.93 1.48
N GLU A 27 4.70 6.19 2.72
CA GLU A 27 5.00 7.53 3.21
C GLU A 27 6.15 8.19 2.45
N ARG A 28 7.23 7.45 2.20
CA ARG A 28 8.39 7.97 1.44
C ARG A 28 8.01 8.36 0.02
N ASN A 29 7.19 7.56 -0.65
CA ASN A 29 6.70 7.86 -2.00
C ASN A 29 5.79 9.08 -2.00
N ALA A 30 4.91 9.20 -1.01
CA ALA A 30 4.05 10.37 -0.83
C ALA A 30 4.90 11.63 -0.62
N GLU A 31 5.88 11.59 0.28
CA GLU A 31 6.77 12.73 0.54
C GLU A 31 7.58 13.12 -0.71
N PHE A 32 8.14 12.12 -1.40
CA PHE A 32 8.90 12.34 -2.63
C PHE A 32 8.06 13.04 -3.70
N VAL A 33 6.84 12.56 -3.97
CA VAL A 33 6.02 13.12 -5.06
C VAL A 33 5.57 14.54 -4.74
N LEU A 34 5.26 14.84 -3.47
CA LEU A 34 4.93 16.20 -3.04
C LEU A 34 6.12 17.15 -3.22
N LYS A 35 7.33 16.74 -2.82
CA LYS A 35 8.56 17.53 -3.01
C LYS A 35 8.86 17.75 -4.49
N TYR A 36 8.74 16.71 -5.31
CA TYR A 36 8.98 16.76 -6.74
C TYR A 36 8.02 17.73 -7.46
N LEU A 37 6.72 17.59 -7.22
CA LEU A 37 5.71 18.44 -7.87
C LEU A 37 5.87 19.91 -7.46
N LYS A 38 6.24 20.17 -6.20
CA LYS A 38 6.56 21.52 -5.72
C LYS A 38 7.79 22.10 -6.44
N ALA A 39 8.87 21.32 -6.58
CA ALA A 39 10.08 21.75 -7.29
C ALA A 39 9.81 22.04 -8.77
N GLU A 40 8.96 21.24 -9.40
CA GLU A 40 8.53 21.38 -10.80
C GLU A 40 7.46 22.47 -11.01
N LYS A 41 7.03 23.16 -9.95
CA LYS A 41 5.98 24.18 -9.97
C LYS A 41 4.66 23.68 -10.57
N MET A 42 4.36 22.39 -10.40
CA MET A 42 3.10 21.78 -10.82
C MET A 42 2.09 21.86 -9.68
N ARG A 43 0.92 22.41 -9.94
CA ARG A 43 -0.12 22.58 -8.90
C ARG A 43 -0.81 21.25 -8.63
N ILE A 44 -0.92 20.90 -7.36
CA ILE A 44 -1.72 19.75 -6.91
C ILE A 44 -3.16 20.24 -6.73
N THR A 45 -4.11 19.66 -7.48
CA THR A 45 -5.53 20.03 -7.44
C THR A 45 -6.39 19.04 -6.64
N ALA A 46 -5.85 17.87 -6.29
CA ALA A 46 -6.47 16.91 -5.39
C ALA A 46 -5.42 15.97 -4.79
N GLU A 47 -5.60 15.58 -3.53
CA GLU A 47 -4.76 14.59 -2.87
C GLU A 47 -5.53 13.65 -1.92
N ASP A 48 -5.12 12.38 -1.84
CA ASP A 48 -5.57 11.38 -0.84
C ASP A 48 -4.41 10.41 -0.56
N LEU A 49 -3.57 10.77 0.41
CA LEU A 49 -2.31 10.08 0.74
C LEU A 49 -2.37 9.39 2.12
N ASN A 50 -1.43 8.47 2.37
CA ASN A 50 -1.06 7.96 3.71
C ASN A 50 -2.22 7.44 4.57
N ASP A 51 -2.93 6.40 4.12
CA ASP A 51 -4.00 5.75 4.90
C ASP A 51 -3.79 4.24 4.90
N VAL A 52 -4.43 3.56 5.84
CA VAL A 52 -4.27 2.12 6.06
C VAL A 52 -5.08 1.27 5.08
N TYR A 53 -6.01 1.88 4.35
CA TYR A 53 -6.89 1.16 3.43
C TYR A 53 -6.39 1.17 1.98
N PRO A 54 -6.49 0.02 1.27
CA PRO A 54 -6.28 0.01 -0.17
C PRO A 54 -7.33 0.88 -0.85
N ARG A 55 -6.98 1.45 -2.00
CA ARG A 55 -7.88 2.32 -2.77
C ARG A 55 -7.90 1.94 -4.23
N LYS A 56 -9.08 2.03 -4.84
CA LYS A 56 -9.26 1.96 -6.28
C LYS A 56 -9.45 3.37 -6.83
N VAL A 57 -8.61 3.76 -7.79
CA VAL A 57 -8.63 5.08 -8.42
C VAL A 57 -9.10 4.95 -9.86
N TYR A 58 -10.10 5.75 -10.24
CA TYR A 58 -10.56 5.88 -11.62
C TYR A 58 -10.27 7.29 -12.12
N PHE A 59 -9.50 7.41 -13.20
CA PHE A 59 -9.17 8.68 -13.82
C PHE A 59 -9.85 8.80 -15.18
N PHE A 60 -10.49 9.95 -15.43
CA PHE A 60 -11.16 10.29 -16.68
C PHE A 60 -10.32 11.33 -17.44
N PRO A 61 -9.47 10.95 -18.40
CA PRO A 61 -8.47 11.87 -18.98
C PRO A 61 -9.07 13.08 -19.69
N ARG A 62 -10.24 12.91 -20.33
CA ARG A 62 -10.92 13.99 -21.05
C ARG A 62 -11.38 15.12 -20.13
N THR A 63 -11.77 14.82 -18.89
CA THR A 63 -12.32 15.80 -17.93
C THR A 63 -11.40 16.08 -16.76
N GLY A 64 -10.34 15.29 -16.60
CA GLY A 64 -9.47 15.32 -15.43
C GLY A 64 -10.14 14.79 -14.15
N LYS A 65 -11.39 14.29 -14.19
CA LYS A 65 -12.11 13.81 -13.00
C LYS A 65 -11.41 12.57 -12.42
N VAL A 66 -11.33 12.51 -11.10
CA VAL A 66 -10.87 11.32 -10.39
C VAL A 66 -11.96 10.85 -9.44
N LEU A 67 -12.22 9.55 -9.42
CA LEU A 67 -13.03 8.89 -8.40
C LEU A 67 -12.15 7.95 -7.59
N VAL A 68 -12.26 8.02 -6.27
CA VAL A 68 -11.48 7.20 -5.34
C VAL A 68 -12.45 6.38 -4.50
N LYS A 69 -12.26 5.06 -4.48
CA LYS A 69 -13.02 4.15 -3.62
C LYS A 69 -12.07 3.51 -2.61
N LYS A 70 -12.24 3.81 -1.32
CA LYS A 70 -11.55 3.10 -0.23
C LYS A 70 -12.11 1.68 -0.13
N LEU A 71 -11.23 0.69 -0.14
CA LEU A 71 -11.56 -0.72 0.00
C LEU A 71 -11.43 -1.07 1.48
N MET A 72 -12.45 -0.73 2.27
CA MET A 72 -12.53 -1.14 3.67
C MET A 72 -12.69 -2.66 3.68
N GLN A 73 -11.66 -3.39 4.10
CA GLN A 73 -11.75 -4.84 4.21
C GLN A 73 -12.82 -5.20 5.23
N VAL A 74 -13.92 -5.78 4.75
CA VAL A 74 -14.70 -6.72 5.54
C VAL A 74 -14.06 -8.08 5.25
N HIS A 75 -13.62 -8.78 6.29
CA HIS A 75 -12.92 -10.07 6.26
C HIS A 75 -11.39 -10.07 6.03
N ASN A 76 -10.65 -9.88 7.13
CA ASN A 76 -9.27 -10.35 7.30
C ASN A 76 -9.15 -11.53 8.29
N ASP A 77 -10.27 -12.01 8.83
CA ASP A 77 -10.25 -12.99 9.92
C ASP A 77 -9.81 -14.38 9.46
N THR A 78 -10.08 -14.75 8.21
CA THR A 78 -9.80 -16.10 7.71
C THR A 78 -8.33 -16.36 7.38
N LEU A 79 -7.56 -15.35 6.97
CA LEU A 79 -6.14 -15.52 6.64
C LEU A 79 -5.26 -15.46 7.90
N ALA A 80 -5.51 -14.50 8.79
CA ALA A 80 -4.78 -14.41 10.06
C ALA A 80 -4.96 -15.66 10.93
N LYS A 81 -6.18 -16.20 10.96
CA LYS A 81 -6.50 -17.42 11.72
C LYS A 81 -5.82 -18.66 11.13
N ARG A 82 -5.73 -18.77 9.81
CA ARG A 82 -5.01 -19.87 9.14
C ARG A 82 -3.50 -19.84 9.39
N GLU A 83 -2.87 -18.67 9.38
CA GLU A 83 -1.44 -18.55 9.69
C GLU A 83 -1.15 -18.91 11.15
N GLN A 84 -2.03 -18.48 12.08
CA GLN A 84 -1.92 -18.82 13.49
C GLN A 84 -2.11 -20.33 13.74
N ASP A 85 -3.07 -20.95 13.05
CA ASP A 85 -3.32 -22.40 13.11
C ASP A 85 -2.17 -23.21 12.48
N TYR A 86 -1.52 -22.70 11.44
CA TYR A 86 -0.34 -23.34 10.84
C TYR A 86 0.90 -23.24 11.74
N ALA A 87 1.14 -22.07 12.34
CA ALA A 87 2.25 -21.86 13.26
C ALA A 87 2.12 -22.70 14.54
N SER A 88 0.90 -22.89 15.06
CA SER A 88 0.65 -23.76 16.22
C SER A 88 0.86 -25.25 15.90
N LYS A 89 0.51 -25.70 14.70
CA LYS A 89 0.81 -27.06 14.21
C LYS A 89 2.30 -27.32 14.01
N LEU A 90 3.06 -26.32 13.53
CA LEU A 90 4.51 -26.42 13.41
C LEU A 90 5.22 -26.50 14.76
N LYS A 91 4.73 -25.80 15.80
CA LYS A 91 5.29 -25.89 17.15
C LYS A 91 5.01 -27.22 17.86
N THR A 92 3.94 -27.92 17.49
CA THR A 92 3.57 -29.22 18.08
C THR A 92 4.29 -30.38 17.42
N ASN A 93 4.72 -30.23 16.16
CA ASN A 93 5.60 -31.19 15.50
C ASN A 93 7.07 -30.86 15.75
N THR A 94 7.55 -31.04 16.99
CA THR A 94 8.97 -31.35 17.20
C THR A 94 9.28 -32.63 16.41
N VAL A 95 9.89 -32.48 15.23
CA VAL A 95 10.36 -33.59 14.40
C VAL A 95 11.47 -34.30 15.17
N SER A 96 11.09 -35.30 15.95
CA SER A 96 12.01 -36.32 16.47
C SER A 96 12.15 -37.36 15.36
N GLY A 97 13.16 -37.16 14.54
CA GLY A 97 13.59 -38.12 13.53
C GLY A 97 15.08 -37.93 13.35
N ASP A 98 15.87 -38.92 13.76
CA ASP A 98 17.32 -38.92 13.61
C ASP A 98 17.69 -38.71 12.14
N VAL A 99 18.52 -37.69 11.90
CA VAL A 99 19.16 -37.49 10.60
C VAL A 99 20.40 -38.37 10.58
N GLU A 100 20.31 -39.55 9.96
CA GLU A 100 21.47 -40.37 9.66
C GLU A 100 22.11 -39.87 8.34
N LEU A 101 23.36 -39.42 8.43
CA LEU A 101 24.19 -39.03 7.29
C LEU A 101 25.15 -40.19 6.97
N PHE A 102 25.03 -40.76 5.77
CA PHE A 102 26.05 -41.62 5.18
C PHE A 102 27.11 -40.79 4.44
#